data_AF-A0A945ANJ0-F1
#
_entry.id   AF-A0A945ANJ0-F1
#
_cell.length_a   1.000
_cell.length_b   1.000
_cell.length_c   1.000
_cell.angle_alpha   90.00
_cell.angle_beta   90.00
_cell.angle_gamma   90.00
#
_symmetry.space_group_name_H-M   'P 1'
#
loop_
_entity.id
_entity.type
_entity.pdbx_description
1 polymer ?
#
loop_
_entity_poly.entity_id
_entity_poly.type
_entity_poly.pdbx_seq_one_letter_code
_entity_poly.pdbx_strand_id
1 'polypeptide(L)'
;MSSILKKASRNFLYRHPWQLCLAILGITLGVAVVVAIDLTLESSLQTFTQTAQALSGKASHRIVASDGGLDEKLYTALRVEHGIQNLSPVINSYAVSVTPPESTFKLYGIDPMTESSFQSAWQQQEGTGNGLRLISEPNTVLMSRQTAKKMGLQIDDQLTVMTDTGAHDLRIIDWLPEDDAGASELLENLLITDIATAQELLGLVGKLSAIDVLIAPDQGAKLQDLRNALPADVLLMSLDNQVESLQQMTHAFTINLNAMGLLSLLVGMFLIYNTMTFLVIQRRALIGSLRSIGATRQQIFQLIISEALVLAIIGTALGILLGIILGQSLLHIISGTINAFFFRIEYSTLILSPLQIAKGILLGIGATLLAVLAPAWEATRQSPQHALLRSQLESGVRRLMRSVIMVALLFILCSFMLILLSGTNVSLSLISIFLLLFGFALLTPVVTLLLMTFLERTLGRFSSIVARLPVRMVKAEISRTGIAIATLMIAVSVSIGMDIMIGSFRLTVSEWLQTS
;
A
#
# COMPACT_ATOMS: atom_id res chain seq x y z
N MET A 1 27.42 10.81 37.81
CA MET A 1 26.93 11.65 36.68
C MET A 1 25.65 11.12 36.03
N SER A 2 25.57 9.84 35.64
CA SER A 2 24.45 9.31 34.84
C SER A 2 23.06 9.41 35.49
N SER A 3 22.94 9.23 36.81
CA SER A 3 21.66 9.37 37.53
C SER A 3 21.15 10.81 37.59
N ILE A 4 22.06 11.78 37.68
CA ILE A 4 21.74 13.23 37.70
C ILE A 4 21.27 13.67 36.30
N LEU A 5 21.95 13.21 35.24
CA LEU A 5 21.55 13.44 33.85
C LEU A 5 20.14 12.89 33.57
N LYS A 6 19.85 11.66 34.01
CA LYS A 6 18.51 11.04 33.87
C LYS A 6 17.43 11.79 34.67
N LYS A 7 17.71 12.21 35.91
CA LYS A 7 16.74 13.01 36.70
C LYS A 7 16.48 14.39 36.09
N ALA A 8 17.52 15.08 35.63
CA ALA A 8 17.39 16.38 34.98
C ALA A 8 16.62 16.28 33.66
N SER A 9 16.83 15.21 32.91
CA SER A 9 16.06 14.84 31.73
C SER A 9 14.59 14.64 32.02
N ARG A 10 14.29 13.72 32.93
CA ARG A 10 12.91 13.39 33.28
C ARG A 10 12.14 14.62 33.77
N ASN A 11 12.73 15.43 34.64
CA ASN A 11 12.06 16.64 35.15
C ASN A 11 11.83 17.71 34.07
N PHE A 12 12.70 17.80 33.07
CA PHE A 12 12.52 18.73 31.96
C PHE A 12 11.40 18.27 31.02
N LEU A 13 11.36 16.98 30.71
CA LEU A 13 10.31 16.36 29.88
C LEU A 13 8.91 16.59 30.49
N TYR A 14 8.75 16.39 31.80
CA TYR A 14 7.48 16.64 32.49
C TYR A 14 7.02 18.10 32.48
N ARG A 15 7.93 19.07 32.26
CA ARG A 15 7.56 20.49 32.19
C ARG A 15 7.07 20.93 30.81
N HIS A 16 7.29 20.14 29.77
CA HIS A 16 6.89 20.47 28.40
C HIS A 16 6.06 19.35 27.76
N PRO A 17 4.87 19.03 28.33
CA PRO A 17 4.07 17.89 27.90
C PRO A 17 3.57 18.01 26.45
N TRP A 18 3.23 19.23 25.99
CA TRP A 18 2.73 19.46 24.64
C TRP A 18 3.75 19.14 23.54
N GLN A 19 5.03 19.41 23.79
CA GLN A 19 6.09 19.11 22.82
C GLN A 19 6.30 17.60 22.68
N LEU A 20 6.23 16.88 23.81
CA LEU A 20 6.32 15.42 23.80
C LEU A 20 5.13 14.80 23.10
N CYS A 21 3.93 15.32 23.37
CA CYS A 21 2.73 14.86 22.71
C CYS A 21 2.84 15.06 21.19
N LEU A 22 3.30 16.23 20.72
CA LEU A 22 3.50 16.50 19.29
C LEU A 22 4.55 15.57 18.65
N ALA A 23 5.68 15.31 19.33
CA ALA A 23 6.69 14.39 18.84
C ALA A 23 6.17 12.95 18.74
N ILE A 24 5.48 12.47 19.78
CA ILE A 24 4.88 11.14 19.79
C ILE A 24 3.82 11.04 18.69
N LEU A 25 2.98 12.06 18.52
CA LEU A 25 1.93 12.08 17.50
C LEU A 25 2.54 12.04 16.09
N GLY A 26 3.63 12.80 15.82
CA GLY A 26 4.35 12.74 14.55
C GLY A 26 4.92 11.35 14.24
N ILE A 27 5.53 10.68 15.23
CA ILE A 27 6.03 9.29 15.07
C ILE A 27 4.85 8.33 14.84
N THR A 28 3.82 8.44 15.68
CA THR A 28 2.64 7.57 15.65
C THR A 28 1.97 7.64 14.29
N LEU A 29 1.71 8.84 13.76
CA LEU A 29 1.06 9.03 12.47
C LEU A 29 1.94 8.55 11.31
N GLY A 30 3.24 8.82 11.35
CA GLY A 30 4.20 8.35 10.34
C GLY A 30 4.25 6.82 10.25
N VAL A 31 4.41 6.14 11.38
CA VAL A 31 4.46 4.68 11.46
C VAL A 31 3.10 4.06 11.13
N ALA A 32 2.00 4.64 11.62
CA ALA A 32 0.66 4.11 11.40
C ALA A 32 0.28 4.08 9.92
N VAL A 33 0.59 5.14 9.16
CA VAL A 33 0.28 5.18 7.74
C VAL A 33 1.09 4.13 6.98
N VAL A 34 2.39 3.98 7.27
CA VAL A 34 3.22 2.95 6.62
C VAL A 34 2.72 1.53 6.93
N VAL A 35 2.43 1.25 8.20
CA VAL A 35 1.94 -0.07 8.63
C VAL A 35 0.55 -0.35 8.06
N ALA A 36 -0.37 0.62 8.07
CA ALA A 36 -1.69 0.46 7.48
C ALA A 36 -1.60 0.14 5.98
N ILE A 37 -0.74 0.85 5.26
CA ILE A 37 -0.51 0.63 3.82
C ILE A 37 0.03 -0.77 3.57
N ASP A 38 1.12 -1.16 4.25
CA ASP A 38 1.72 -2.50 4.09
C ASP A 38 0.68 -3.61 4.37
N LEU A 39 -0.13 -3.46 5.43
CA LEU A 39 -1.18 -4.43 5.78
C LEU A 39 -2.26 -4.56 4.70
N THR A 40 -2.74 -3.43 4.18
CA THR A 40 -3.79 -3.43 3.16
C THR A 40 -3.32 -3.96 1.82
N LEU A 41 -2.03 -3.77 1.51
CA LEU A 41 -1.49 -4.01 0.19
C LEU A 41 -1.08 -5.46 -0.06
N GLU A 42 -0.44 -6.08 0.93
CA GLU A 42 -0.02 -7.48 0.83
C GLU A 42 -1.24 -8.43 0.84
N SER A 43 -2.26 -8.09 1.65
CA SER A 43 -3.56 -8.79 1.66
C SER A 43 -4.30 -8.67 0.32
N SER A 44 -4.16 -7.56 -0.41
CA SER A 44 -4.82 -7.40 -1.71
C SER A 44 -4.07 -8.14 -2.83
N LEU A 45 -2.75 -7.96 -2.95
CA LEU A 45 -1.97 -8.43 -4.10
C LEU A 45 -1.81 -9.96 -4.19
N GLN A 46 -1.61 -10.64 -3.05
CA GLN A 46 -1.45 -12.10 -3.04
C GLN A 46 -2.79 -12.78 -3.34
N THR A 47 -3.88 -12.27 -2.76
CA THR A 47 -5.24 -12.79 -2.95
C THR A 47 -5.65 -12.72 -4.41
N PHE A 48 -5.41 -11.62 -5.12
CA PHE A 48 -5.89 -11.46 -6.51
C PHE A 48 -5.12 -12.27 -7.55
N THR A 49 -3.79 -12.30 -7.47
CA THR A 49 -2.99 -13.06 -8.45
C THR A 49 -3.20 -14.56 -8.33
N GLN A 50 -3.36 -15.04 -7.10
CA GLN A 50 -3.70 -16.43 -6.81
C GLN A 50 -5.16 -16.76 -7.19
N THR A 51 -6.12 -15.85 -6.99
CA THR A 51 -7.53 -16.02 -7.44
C THR A 51 -7.63 -16.14 -8.95
N ALA A 52 -6.93 -15.29 -9.69
CA ALA A 52 -6.97 -15.31 -11.15
C ALA A 52 -6.37 -16.59 -11.74
N GLN A 53 -5.29 -17.10 -11.13
CA GLN A 53 -4.62 -18.33 -11.57
C GLN A 53 -5.35 -19.61 -11.13
N ALA A 54 -5.95 -19.62 -9.92
CA ALA A 54 -6.69 -20.79 -9.42
C ALA A 54 -7.98 -21.06 -10.20
N LEU A 55 -8.67 -20.02 -10.67
CA LEU A 55 -9.96 -20.14 -11.36
C LEU A 55 -9.85 -20.31 -12.88
N SER A 56 -8.84 -19.73 -13.54
CA SER A 56 -8.70 -19.79 -15.01
C SER A 56 -7.69 -20.84 -15.51
N GLY A 57 -6.98 -21.52 -14.60
CA GLY A 57 -5.99 -22.53 -14.96
C GLY A 57 -4.92 -22.01 -15.92
N LYS A 58 -4.54 -22.81 -16.91
CA LYS A 58 -3.56 -22.44 -17.96
C LYS A 58 -4.17 -21.73 -19.18
N ALA A 59 -5.44 -21.32 -19.15
CA ALA A 59 -6.09 -20.70 -20.30
C ALA A 59 -5.37 -19.40 -20.73
N SER A 60 -5.07 -19.27 -22.03
CA SER A 60 -4.36 -18.08 -22.55
C SER A 60 -5.32 -17.01 -23.07
N HIS A 61 -6.48 -17.41 -23.60
CA HIS A 61 -7.49 -16.50 -24.13
C HIS A 61 -8.90 -16.91 -23.68
N ARG A 62 -9.80 -15.94 -23.63
CA ARG A 62 -11.22 -16.13 -23.32
C ARG A 62 -12.07 -15.51 -24.43
N ILE A 63 -13.02 -16.28 -24.93
CA ILE A 63 -14.03 -15.81 -25.89
C ILE A 63 -15.24 -15.37 -25.07
N VAL A 64 -15.72 -14.15 -25.32
CA VAL A 64 -16.88 -13.55 -24.64
C VAL A 64 -17.77 -12.87 -25.67
N ALA A 65 -19.10 -12.96 -25.50
CA ALA A 65 -20.06 -12.22 -26.33
C ALA A 65 -20.30 -10.81 -25.78
N SER A 66 -20.53 -9.85 -26.67
CA SER A 66 -20.77 -8.44 -26.30
C SER A 66 -22.08 -8.22 -25.52
N ASP A 67 -23.05 -9.15 -25.64
CA ASP A 67 -24.38 -9.11 -25.02
C ASP A 67 -24.49 -9.97 -23.75
N GLY A 68 -23.38 -10.57 -23.30
CA GLY A 68 -23.30 -11.31 -22.02
C GLY A 68 -23.67 -12.80 -22.09
N GLY A 69 -23.96 -13.37 -23.26
CA GLY A 69 -24.19 -14.81 -23.41
C GLY A 69 -23.84 -15.36 -24.79
N LEU A 70 -22.93 -16.32 -24.84
CA LEU A 70 -22.53 -17.03 -26.06
C LEU A 70 -23.50 -18.18 -26.37
N ASP A 71 -23.90 -18.35 -27.62
CA ASP A 71 -24.61 -19.56 -28.05
C ASP A 71 -23.67 -20.77 -27.99
N GLU A 72 -24.08 -21.84 -27.32
CA GLU A 72 -23.32 -23.08 -27.18
C GLU A 72 -23.02 -23.75 -28.55
N LYS A 73 -23.83 -23.45 -29.58
CA LYS A 73 -23.53 -23.89 -30.96
C LYS A 73 -22.20 -23.36 -31.47
N LEU A 74 -21.78 -22.17 -31.04
CA LEU A 74 -20.48 -21.61 -31.41
C LEU A 74 -19.34 -22.45 -30.84
N TYR A 75 -19.46 -22.89 -29.59
CA TYR A 75 -18.50 -23.81 -28.98
C TYR A 75 -18.40 -25.12 -29.78
N THR A 76 -19.55 -25.68 -30.15
CA THR A 76 -19.61 -26.92 -30.95
C THR A 76 -18.98 -26.74 -32.32
N ALA A 77 -19.27 -25.64 -33.02
CA ALA A 77 -18.70 -25.33 -34.34
C ALA A 77 -17.17 -25.12 -34.28
N LEU A 78 -16.66 -24.44 -33.24
CA LEU A 78 -15.22 -24.24 -33.05
C LEU A 78 -14.50 -25.56 -32.75
N ARG A 79 -15.12 -26.48 -32.01
CA ARG A 79 -14.53 -27.78 -31.66
C ARG A 79 -14.59 -28.79 -32.80
N VAL A 80 -15.72 -28.86 -33.51
CA VAL A 80 -15.99 -29.90 -34.54
C VAL A 80 -15.57 -29.46 -35.93
N GLU A 81 -15.93 -28.24 -36.36
CA GLU A 81 -15.70 -27.77 -37.73
C GLU A 81 -14.27 -27.22 -37.90
N HIS A 82 -13.78 -26.51 -36.88
CA HIS A 82 -12.44 -25.89 -36.89
C HIS A 82 -11.37 -26.75 -36.19
N GLY A 83 -11.75 -27.86 -35.56
CA GLY A 83 -10.84 -28.84 -34.98
C GLY A 83 -10.02 -28.34 -33.79
N ILE A 84 -10.47 -27.29 -33.10
CA ILE A 84 -9.74 -26.72 -31.96
C ILE A 84 -10.05 -27.56 -30.70
N GLN A 85 -9.08 -28.36 -30.26
CA GLN A 85 -9.27 -29.30 -29.15
C GLN A 85 -9.18 -28.66 -27.76
N ASN A 86 -8.50 -27.52 -27.65
CA ASN A 86 -8.18 -26.85 -26.39
C ASN A 86 -9.19 -25.76 -26.05
N LEU A 87 -10.47 -26.11 -26.00
CA LEU A 87 -11.59 -25.23 -25.65
C LEU A 87 -12.36 -25.79 -24.46
N SER A 88 -12.59 -24.98 -23.44
CA SER A 88 -13.43 -25.33 -22.29
C SER A 88 -14.62 -24.36 -22.20
N PRO A 89 -15.87 -24.84 -22.23
CA PRO A 89 -17.03 -23.99 -22.05
C PRO A 89 -17.21 -23.68 -20.55
N VAL A 90 -17.55 -22.43 -20.22
CA VAL A 90 -17.65 -21.95 -18.84
C VAL A 90 -18.95 -21.21 -18.63
N ILE A 91 -19.60 -21.50 -17.51
CA ILE A 91 -20.73 -20.73 -17.00
C ILE A 91 -20.36 -20.18 -15.64
N ASN A 92 -20.50 -18.87 -15.47
CA ASN A 92 -20.27 -18.20 -14.20
C ASN A 92 -21.51 -17.40 -13.79
N SER A 93 -21.90 -17.50 -12.53
CA SER A 93 -22.93 -16.65 -11.95
C SER A 93 -22.64 -16.34 -10.47
N TYR A 94 -22.97 -15.12 -10.07
CA TYR A 94 -22.72 -14.55 -8.74
C TYR A 94 -24.02 -14.41 -7.93
N ALA A 95 -24.87 -15.43 -7.85
CA ALA A 95 -26.08 -15.33 -7.02
C ALA A 95 -26.73 -16.69 -6.77
N VAL A 96 -26.16 -17.47 -5.86
CA VAL A 96 -26.84 -18.62 -5.27
C VAL A 96 -26.99 -18.36 -3.78
N SER A 97 -28.21 -18.10 -3.31
CA SER A 97 -28.47 -17.94 -1.86
C SER A 97 -28.83 -19.28 -1.25
N VAL A 98 -28.14 -19.69 -0.19
CA VAL A 98 -28.48 -20.91 0.55
C VAL A 98 -29.32 -20.57 1.77
N THR A 99 -30.34 -21.36 2.08
CA THR A 99 -31.18 -21.16 3.28
C THR A 99 -31.10 -22.37 4.20
N PRO A 100 -30.81 -22.25 5.52
CA PRO A 100 -29.99 -21.29 6.27
C PRO A 100 -28.60 -21.85 6.67
N PRO A 101 -27.58 -20.98 6.87
CA PRO A 101 -27.64 -19.52 6.85
C PRO A 101 -27.66 -18.94 5.43
N GLU A 102 -28.31 -17.78 5.26
CA GLU A 102 -28.32 -16.96 4.02
C GLU A 102 -26.90 -16.55 3.62
N SER A 103 -26.21 -17.41 2.87
CA SER A 103 -24.91 -17.16 2.26
C SER A 103 -25.03 -17.12 0.75
N THR A 104 -24.35 -16.16 0.13
CA THR A 104 -24.26 -16.05 -1.33
C THR A 104 -23.06 -16.80 -1.83
N PHE A 105 -23.27 -17.71 -2.78
CA PHE A 105 -22.23 -18.47 -3.44
C PHE A 105 -22.01 -18.01 -4.88
N LYS A 106 -20.77 -18.14 -5.32
CA LYS A 106 -20.41 -18.08 -6.74
C LYS A 106 -20.55 -19.49 -7.31
N LEU A 107 -21.41 -19.64 -8.32
CA LEU A 107 -21.58 -20.90 -9.05
C LEU A 107 -20.70 -20.88 -10.30
N TYR A 108 -19.92 -21.94 -10.46
CA TYR A 108 -19.03 -22.14 -11.60
C TYR A 108 -19.38 -23.48 -12.26
N GLY A 109 -19.96 -23.41 -13.46
CA GLY A 109 -20.29 -24.55 -14.30
C GLY A 109 -19.15 -24.85 -15.25
N ILE A 110 -18.65 -26.08 -15.21
CA ILE A 110 -17.50 -26.56 -16.00
C ILE A 110 -17.85 -27.86 -16.70
N ASP A 111 -17.16 -28.16 -17.80
CA ASP A 111 -17.15 -29.50 -18.40
C ASP A 111 -15.92 -30.29 -17.89
N PRO A 112 -16.11 -31.29 -17.00
CA PRO A 112 -15.00 -32.03 -16.42
C PRO A 112 -14.13 -32.78 -17.44
N MET A 113 -14.64 -33.04 -18.66
CA MET A 113 -13.88 -33.72 -19.72
C MET A 113 -12.89 -32.78 -20.40
N THR A 114 -13.27 -31.53 -20.67
CA THR A 114 -12.37 -30.54 -21.32
C THR A 114 -11.39 -29.91 -20.34
N GLU A 115 -11.80 -29.77 -19.09
CA GLU A 115 -11.07 -29.02 -18.07
C GLU A 115 -9.79 -29.74 -17.62
N SER A 116 -9.73 -31.07 -17.81
CA SER A 116 -8.52 -31.89 -17.63
C SER A 116 -7.30 -31.38 -18.42
N SER A 117 -7.53 -30.79 -19.59
CA SER A 117 -6.48 -30.19 -20.42
C SER A 117 -5.94 -28.87 -19.87
N PHE A 118 -6.72 -28.18 -19.02
CA PHE A 118 -6.41 -26.86 -18.47
C PHE A 118 -5.68 -26.93 -17.10
N GLN A 119 -5.57 -28.12 -16.51
CA GLN A 119 -4.86 -28.40 -15.25
C GLN A 119 -5.25 -27.43 -14.13
N SER A 120 -6.54 -27.18 -13.97
CA SER A 120 -7.06 -26.34 -12.91
C SER A 120 -6.75 -26.93 -11.52
N ALA A 121 -6.49 -26.07 -10.54
CA ALA A 121 -5.97 -26.45 -9.23
C ALA A 121 -6.86 -27.47 -8.49
N TRP A 122 -8.15 -27.54 -8.82
CA TRP A 122 -9.09 -28.46 -8.20
C TRP A 122 -9.03 -29.90 -8.74
N GLN A 123 -8.33 -30.14 -9.85
CA GLN A 123 -8.24 -31.45 -10.50
C GLN A 123 -6.91 -32.19 -10.21
N GLN A 124 -5.97 -31.55 -9.52
CA GLN A 124 -4.59 -32.04 -9.38
C GLN A 124 -4.44 -33.24 -8.44
N GLN A 125 -5.50 -33.66 -7.74
CA GLN A 125 -5.49 -34.89 -6.95
C GLN A 125 -5.95 -36.08 -7.79
N GLU A 126 -5.00 -36.76 -8.44
CA GLU A 126 -5.19 -38.07 -9.05
C GLU A 126 -5.67 -39.07 -7.98
N GLY A 127 -6.93 -39.51 -8.04
CA GLY A 127 -7.33 -40.68 -7.25
C GLY A 127 -8.81 -40.90 -6.96
N THR A 128 -9.69 -39.92 -7.17
CA THR A 128 -11.10 -40.07 -6.82
C THR A 128 -11.96 -39.96 -8.08
N GLY A 129 -12.89 -40.90 -8.30
CA GLY A 129 -13.82 -40.94 -9.44
C GLY A 129 -14.84 -39.79 -9.47
N ASN A 130 -14.43 -38.59 -9.06
CA ASN A 130 -15.29 -37.44 -8.76
C ASN A 130 -15.80 -36.75 -10.02
N GLY A 131 -14.95 -36.60 -11.05
CA GLY A 131 -15.40 -36.06 -12.34
C GLY A 131 -16.48 -36.93 -12.99
N LEU A 132 -16.47 -38.24 -12.74
CA LEU A 132 -17.52 -39.15 -13.20
C LEU A 132 -18.83 -38.95 -12.42
N ARG A 133 -18.79 -38.66 -11.11
CA ARG A 133 -20.00 -38.37 -10.31
C ARG A 133 -20.65 -37.04 -10.69
N LEU A 134 -19.84 -35.99 -10.99
CA LEU A 134 -20.35 -34.73 -11.54
C LEU A 134 -21.17 -34.92 -12.82
N ILE A 135 -20.74 -35.83 -13.71
CA ILE A 135 -21.39 -36.06 -15.00
C ILE A 135 -22.56 -37.05 -14.88
N SER A 136 -22.45 -38.05 -14.02
CA SER A 136 -23.42 -39.16 -13.93
C SER A 136 -24.60 -38.89 -13.00
N GLU A 137 -24.44 -37.99 -12.02
CA GLU A 137 -25.48 -37.67 -11.04
C GLU A 137 -25.91 -36.19 -11.21
N PRO A 138 -27.19 -35.92 -11.51
CA PRO A 138 -27.67 -34.55 -11.67
C PRO A 138 -27.65 -33.78 -10.33
N ASN A 139 -27.57 -32.46 -10.40
CA ASN A 139 -27.58 -31.55 -9.24
C ASN A 139 -26.47 -31.82 -8.22
N THR A 140 -25.28 -32.22 -8.68
CA THR A 140 -24.13 -32.43 -7.81
C THR A 140 -23.17 -31.25 -7.81
N VAL A 141 -22.53 -30.99 -6.67
CA VAL A 141 -21.67 -29.82 -6.49
C VAL A 141 -20.45 -30.15 -5.64
N LEU A 142 -19.32 -29.52 -5.99
CA LEU A 142 -18.11 -29.45 -5.18
C LEU A 142 -18.10 -28.13 -4.41
N MET A 143 -17.74 -28.19 -3.14
CA MET A 143 -17.71 -27.03 -2.25
C MET A 143 -16.37 -26.92 -1.53
N SER A 144 -15.97 -25.71 -1.14
CA SER A 144 -14.80 -25.52 -0.28
C SER A 144 -15.00 -26.15 1.11
N ARG A 145 -13.98 -26.87 1.58
CA ARG A 145 -13.98 -27.54 2.89
C ARG A 145 -14.18 -26.56 4.05
N GLN A 146 -13.63 -25.35 3.96
CA GLN A 146 -13.87 -24.31 4.97
C GLN A 146 -15.33 -23.88 5.02
N THR A 147 -15.97 -23.71 3.86
CA THR A 147 -17.37 -23.28 3.79
C THR A 147 -18.29 -24.35 4.35
N ALA A 148 -18.05 -25.61 3.99
CA ALA A 148 -18.79 -26.74 4.54
C ALA A 148 -18.64 -26.89 6.05
N LYS A 149 -17.42 -26.72 6.59
CA LYS A 149 -17.16 -26.75 8.03
C LYS A 149 -17.87 -25.62 8.78
N LYS A 150 -17.95 -24.42 8.19
CA LYS A 150 -18.68 -23.27 8.74
C LYS A 150 -20.19 -23.53 8.78
N MET A 151 -20.73 -24.22 7.77
CA MET A 151 -22.15 -24.56 7.67
C MET A 151 -22.52 -25.87 8.38
N GLY A 152 -21.54 -26.65 8.84
CA GLY A 152 -21.76 -27.94 9.49
C GLY A 152 -22.19 -29.06 8.53
N LEU A 153 -21.90 -28.94 7.24
CA LEU A 153 -22.30 -29.88 6.19
C LEU A 153 -21.25 -30.98 5.98
N GLN A 154 -21.72 -32.17 5.61
CA GLN A 154 -20.92 -33.35 5.27
C GLN A 154 -21.05 -33.71 3.78
N ILE A 155 -20.19 -34.62 3.32
CA ILE A 155 -20.32 -35.21 1.98
C ILE A 155 -21.63 -35.99 1.92
N ASP A 156 -22.32 -35.90 0.78
CA ASP A 156 -23.65 -36.39 0.47
C ASP A 156 -24.83 -35.65 1.14
N ASP A 157 -24.59 -34.56 1.89
CA ASP A 157 -25.66 -33.68 2.36
C ASP A 157 -26.29 -32.87 1.22
N GLN A 158 -27.54 -32.45 1.44
CA GLN A 158 -28.29 -31.57 0.52
C GLN A 158 -28.12 -30.10 0.91
N LEU A 159 -27.93 -29.27 -0.12
CA LEU A 159 -27.75 -27.84 -0.06
C LEU A 159 -28.83 -27.19 -0.94
N THR A 160 -29.83 -26.58 -0.31
CA THR A 160 -30.85 -25.82 -1.05
C THR A 160 -30.32 -24.46 -1.47
N VAL A 161 -30.34 -24.21 -2.76
CA VAL A 161 -29.80 -23.05 -3.46
C VAL A 161 -30.94 -22.29 -4.14
N MET A 162 -31.05 -20.99 -3.90
CA MET A 162 -31.97 -20.10 -4.59
C MET A 162 -31.25 -19.36 -5.72
N THR A 163 -31.74 -19.56 -6.94
CA THR A 163 -31.34 -18.83 -8.16
C THR A 163 -32.52 -18.04 -8.70
N ASP A 164 -32.30 -17.27 -9.77
CA ASP A 164 -33.36 -16.55 -10.49
C ASP A 164 -34.46 -17.46 -11.06
N THR A 165 -34.18 -18.75 -11.22
CA THR A 165 -35.14 -19.75 -11.72
C THR A 165 -35.93 -20.45 -10.61
N GLY A 166 -35.52 -20.32 -9.34
CA GLY A 166 -36.20 -20.93 -8.19
C GLY A 166 -35.26 -21.54 -7.16
N ALA A 167 -35.83 -22.30 -6.22
CA ALA A 167 -35.07 -23.10 -5.26
C ALA A 167 -34.72 -24.46 -5.86
N HIS A 168 -33.46 -24.85 -5.73
CA HIS A 168 -32.90 -26.10 -6.24
C HIS A 168 -32.10 -26.81 -5.15
N ASP A 169 -32.28 -28.11 -5.00
CA ASP A 169 -31.53 -28.90 -4.04
C ASP A 169 -30.30 -29.51 -4.71
N LEU A 170 -29.11 -29.10 -4.26
CA LEU A 170 -27.84 -29.63 -4.72
C LEU A 170 -27.27 -30.63 -3.72
N ARG A 171 -26.63 -31.69 -4.20
CA ARG A 171 -25.93 -32.65 -3.34
C ARG A 171 -24.42 -32.42 -3.36
N ILE A 172 -23.81 -32.33 -2.19
CA ILE A 172 -22.37 -32.15 -2.05
C ILE A 172 -21.68 -33.49 -2.26
N ILE A 173 -20.85 -33.62 -3.28
CA ILE A 173 -20.19 -34.90 -3.61
C ILE A 173 -18.75 -34.97 -3.14
N ASP A 174 -18.05 -33.84 -3.07
CA ASP A 174 -16.70 -33.76 -2.52
C ASP A 174 -16.27 -32.31 -2.23
N TRP A 175 -15.10 -32.18 -1.62
CA TRP A 175 -14.45 -30.92 -1.31
C TRP A 175 -13.49 -30.47 -2.41
N LEU A 176 -13.40 -29.15 -2.59
CA LEU A 176 -12.31 -28.54 -3.34
C LEU A 176 -10.97 -28.78 -2.62
N PRO A 177 -9.90 -29.18 -3.33
CA PRO A 177 -8.59 -29.36 -2.71
C PRO A 177 -8.03 -28.02 -2.24
N GLU A 178 -7.47 -28.03 -1.04
CA GLU A 178 -6.83 -26.88 -0.40
C GLU A 178 -5.31 -27.06 -0.55
N ASP A 179 -4.72 -26.52 -1.60
CA ASP A 179 -3.26 -26.41 -1.70
C ASP A 179 -2.82 -25.08 -1.09
N ASP A 180 -2.04 -25.17 0.00
CA ASP A 180 -1.52 -24.09 0.82
C ASP A 180 -2.55 -23.21 1.58
N ALA A 181 -2.15 -22.75 2.77
CA ALA A 181 -2.98 -22.00 3.72
C ALA A 181 -3.57 -20.67 3.18
N GLY A 182 -3.16 -20.24 1.99
CA GLY A 182 -3.72 -19.08 1.29
C GLY A 182 -4.90 -19.41 0.38
N ALA A 183 -4.93 -20.58 -0.28
CA ALA A 183 -5.98 -20.93 -1.24
C ALA A 183 -7.35 -21.20 -0.58
N SER A 184 -7.35 -21.55 0.70
CA SER A 184 -8.59 -21.89 1.41
C SER A 184 -9.53 -20.70 1.62
N GLU A 185 -9.01 -19.47 1.77
CA GLU A 185 -9.82 -18.23 1.77
C GLU A 185 -10.28 -17.85 0.35
N LEU A 186 -9.51 -18.21 -0.69
CA LEU A 186 -9.79 -17.88 -2.10
C LEU A 186 -10.93 -18.69 -2.71
N LEU A 187 -11.15 -19.90 -2.18
CA LEU A 187 -12.20 -20.82 -2.61
C LEU A 187 -13.46 -20.72 -1.71
N GLU A 188 -13.48 -19.78 -0.78
CA GLU A 188 -14.61 -19.57 0.12
C GLU A 188 -15.86 -19.14 -0.67
N ASN A 189 -17.01 -19.74 -0.35
CA ASN A 189 -18.28 -19.54 -1.06
C ASN A 189 -18.24 -19.85 -2.58
N LEU A 190 -17.30 -20.67 -3.04
CA LEU A 190 -17.29 -21.21 -4.40
C LEU A 190 -18.01 -22.56 -4.47
N LEU A 191 -18.90 -22.69 -5.45
CA LEU A 191 -19.56 -23.92 -5.84
C LEU A 191 -19.14 -24.28 -7.26
N ILE A 192 -18.61 -25.48 -7.47
CA ILE A 192 -18.30 -26.00 -8.80
C ILE A 192 -19.26 -27.13 -9.14
N THR A 193 -19.92 -27.05 -10.30
CA THR A 193 -20.87 -28.05 -10.78
C THR A 193 -20.65 -28.34 -12.27
N ASP A 194 -21.34 -29.36 -12.78
CA ASP A 194 -21.34 -29.69 -14.19
C ASP A 194 -22.04 -28.58 -14.99
N ILE A 195 -21.57 -28.34 -16.20
CA ILE A 195 -22.08 -27.26 -17.04
C ILE A 195 -23.56 -27.41 -17.39
N ALA A 196 -24.06 -28.63 -17.61
CA ALA A 196 -25.48 -28.86 -17.90
C ALA A 196 -26.32 -28.55 -16.66
N THR A 197 -25.86 -28.96 -15.48
CA THR A 197 -26.51 -28.60 -14.21
C THR A 197 -26.51 -27.08 -14.02
N ALA A 198 -25.40 -26.40 -14.29
CA ALA A 198 -25.33 -24.93 -14.19
C ALA A 198 -26.28 -24.22 -15.17
N GLN A 199 -26.42 -24.72 -16.40
CA GLN A 199 -27.37 -24.18 -17.39
C GLN A 199 -28.82 -24.28 -16.91
N GLU A 200 -29.20 -25.43 -16.35
CA GLU A 200 -30.55 -25.65 -15.82
C GLU A 200 -30.82 -24.76 -14.61
N LEU A 201 -29.91 -24.74 -13.64
CA LEU A 201 -30.03 -23.93 -12.41
C LEU A 201 -30.15 -22.44 -12.71
N LEU A 202 -29.46 -21.94 -13.74
CA LEU A 202 -29.43 -20.52 -14.09
C LEU A 202 -30.39 -20.13 -15.23
N GLY A 203 -31.11 -21.09 -15.82
CA GLY A 203 -31.98 -20.83 -16.96
C GLY A 203 -31.22 -20.43 -18.23
N LEU A 204 -29.96 -20.85 -18.34
CA LEU A 204 -29.03 -20.55 -19.44
C LEU A 204 -28.88 -21.71 -20.42
N VAL A 205 -29.91 -22.56 -20.57
CA VAL A 205 -29.88 -23.72 -21.49
C VAL A 205 -29.53 -23.28 -22.91
N GLY A 206 -28.45 -23.85 -23.47
CA GLY A 206 -27.92 -23.50 -24.79
C GLY A 206 -27.11 -22.20 -24.84
N LYS A 207 -26.83 -21.58 -23.69
CA LYS A 207 -25.98 -20.40 -23.56
C LYS A 207 -24.80 -20.66 -22.63
N LEU A 208 -23.69 -19.98 -22.90
CA LEU A 208 -22.44 -20.03 -22.16
C LEU A 208 -22.04 -18.61 -21.74
N SER A 209 -21.43 -18.47 -20.57
CA SER A 209 -20.88 -17.17 -20.14
C SER A 209 -19.58 -16.85 -20.88
N ALA A 210 -18.74 -17.87 -21.10
CA ALA A 210 -17.45 -17.73 -21.77
C ALA A 210 -16.98 -19.06 -22.38
N ILE A 211 -16.00 -19.01 -23.28
CA ILE A 211 -15.23 -20.18 -23.72
C ILE A 211 -13.75 -19.90 -23.47
N ASP A 212 -13.13 -20.70 -22.62
CA ASP A 212 -11.70 -20.64 -22.33
C ASP A 212 -10.90 -21.38 -23.39
N VAL A 213 -9.80 -20.77 -23.82
CA VAL A 213 -8.98 -21.20 -24.93
C VAL A 213 -7.55 -21.36 -24.46
N LEU A 214 -6.99 -22.55 -24.67
CA LEU A 214 -5.58 -22.83 -24.41
C LEU A 214 -4.82 -22.94 -25.74
N ILE A 215 -4.18 -21.83 -26.13
CA ILE A 215 -3.24 -21.78 -27.26
C ILE A 215 -1.85 -21.48 -26.72
N ALA A 216 -0.88 -22.32 -27.08
CA ALA A 216 0.52 -22.12 -26.73
C ALA A 216 1.11 -20.91 -27.49
N PRO A 217 2.05 -20.15 -26.88
CA PRO A 217 2.55 -18.89 -27.43
C PRO A 217 3.29 -19.02 -28.77
N ASP A 218 3.72 -20.22 -29.14
CA ASP A 218 4.36 -20.56 -30.43
C ASP A 218 3.36 -20.76 -31.58
N GLN A 219 2.04 -20.79 -31.31
CA GLN A 219 0.98 -21.06 -32.29
C GLN A 219 0.19 -19.80 -32.70
N GLY A 220 0.86 -18.66 -32.88
CA GLY A 220 0.23 -17.39 -33.23
C GLY A 220 -0.63 -17.41 -34.51
N ALA A 221 -0.30 -18.27 -35.49
CA ALA A 221 -1.10 -18.44 -36.71
C ALA A 221 -2.52 -18.98 -36.41
N LYS A 222 -2.63 -19.96 -35.51
CA LYS A 222 -3.92 -20.54 -35.11
C LYS A 222 -4.80 -19.55 -34.37
N LEU A 223 -4.20 -18.61 -33.65
CA LEU A 223 -4.91 -17.55 -32.97
C LEU A 223 -5.57 -16.57 -33.95
N GLN A 224 -4.89 -16.29 -35.06
CA GLN A 224 -5.41 -15.43 -36.11
C GLN A 224 -6.51 -16.13 -36.91
N ASP A 225 -6.37 -17.43 -37.17
CA ASP A 225 -7.43 -18.25 -37.77
C ASP A 225 -8.67 -18.31 -36.87
N LEU A 226 -8.47 -18.49 -35.56
CA LEU A 226 -9.55 -18.46 -34.58
C LEU A 226 -10.25 -17.11 -34.54
N ARG A 227 -9.50 -16.00 -34.60
CA ARG A 227 -10.06 -14.65 -34.67
C ARG A 227 -10.90 -14.42 -35.92
N ASN A 228 -10.50 -15.00 -37.06
CA ASN A 228 -11.23 -14.88 -38.32
C ASN A 228 -12.50 -15.76 -38.35
N ALA A 229 -12.52 -16.86 -37.59
CA ALA A 229 -13.66 -17.76 -37.46
C ALA A 229 -14.75 -17.22 -36.50
N LEU A 230 -14.42 -16.22 -35.68
CA LEU A 230 -15.36 -15.65 -34.72
C LEU A 230 -16.34 -14.66 -35.39
N PRO A 231 -17.64 -14.67 -34.99
CA PRO A 231 -18.60 -13.65 -35.41
C PRO A 231 -18.20 -12.24 -34.95
N ALA A 232 -18.70 -11.20 -35.64
CA ALA A 232 -18.39 -9.80 -35.33
C ALA A 232 -18.78 -9.37 -33.90
N ASP A 233 -19.77 -10.04 -33.30
CA ASP A 233 -20.31 -9.72 -31.97
C ASP A 233 -19.56 -10.42 -30.81
N VAL A 234 -18.54 -11.23 -31.14
CA VAL A 234 -17.78 -12.04 -30.21
C VAL A 234 -16.33 -11.57 -30.13
N LEU A 235 -15.85 -11.35 -28.91
CA LEU A 235 -14.52 -10.82 -28.63
C LEU A 235 -13.60 -11.91 -28.10
N LEU A 236 -12.39 -11.99 -28.66
CA LEU A 236 -11.30 -12.80 -28.12
C LEU A 236 -10.43 -11.92 -27.23
N MET A 237 -10.47 -12.17 -25.93
CA MET A 237 -9.66 -11.46 -24.93
C MET A 237 -8.46 -12.32 -24.53
N SER A 238 -7.29 -11.71 -24.40
CA SER A 238 -6.13 -12.39 -23.81
C SER A 238 -6.21 -12.31 -22.30
N LEU A 239 -6.23 -13.46 -21.64
CA LEU A 239 -6.23 -13.56 -20.17
C LEU A 239 -4.89 -13.07 -19.61
N ASP A 240 -3.78 -13.36 -20.31
CA ASP A 240 -2.46 -12.87 -19.95
C ASP A 240 -2.42 -11.33 -19.95
N ASN A 241 -2.93 -10.66 -21.00
CA ASN A 241 -2.96 -9.20 -21.06
C ASN A 241 -3.88 -8.60 -19.98
N GLN A 242 -4.97 -9.27 -19.62
CA GLN A 242 -5.89 -8.81 -18.58
C GLN A 242 -5.26 -8.95 -17.19
N VAL A 243 -4.63 -10.09 -16.91
CA VAL A 243 -3.88 -10.32 -15.67
C VAL A 243 -2.68 -9.37 -15.59
N GLU A 244 -1.93 -9.17 -16.68
CA GLU A 244 -0.81 -8.25 -16.75
C GLU A 244 -1.28 -6.80 -16.54
N SER A 245 -2.36 -6.36 -17.18
CA SER A 245 -2.90 -5.01 -16.99
C SER A 245 -3.36 -4.79 -15.55
N LEU A 246 -4.05 -5.76 -14.95
CA LEU A 246 -4.45 -5.70 -13.55
C LEU A 246 -3.24 -5.72 -12.60
N GLN A 247 -2.22 -6.52 -12.89
CA GLN A 247 -0.95 -6.54 -12.14
C GLN A 247 -0.24 -5.20 -12.25
N GLN A 248 -0.16 -4.61 -13.45
CA GLN A 248 0.43 -3.29 -13.66
C GLN A 248 -0.34 -2.20 -12.90
N MET A 249 -1.68 -2.22 -12.91
CA MET A 249 -2.52 -1.30 -12.14
C MET A 249 -2.32 -1.47 -10.63
N THR A 250 -2.35 -2.71 -10.14
CA THR A 250 -2.19 -2.97 -8.70
C THR A 250 -0.76 -2.65 -8.24
N HIS A 251 0.24 -2.89 -9.08
CA HIS A 251 1.61 -2.48 -8.85
C HIS A 251 1.73 -0.94 -8.82
N ALA A 252 1.11 -0.22 -9.76
CA ALA A 252 1.07 1.24 -9.73
C ALA A 252 0.38 1.80 -8.48
N PHE A 253 -0.70 1.16 -8.03
CA PHE A 253 -1.38 1.49 -6.77
C PHE A 253 -0.49 1.24 -5.55
N THR A 254 0.20 0.10 -5.53
CA THR A 254 1.20 -0.28 -4.51
C THR A 254 2.29 0.75 -4.36
N ILE A 255 2.87 1.14 -5.50
CA ILE A 255 3.87 2.18 -5.61
C ILE A 255 3.37 3.49 -5.01
N ASN A 256 2.15 3.89 -5.39
CA ASN A 256 1.56 5.14 -4.97
C ASN A 256 1.33 5.18 -3.45
N LEU A 257 0.76 4.13 -2.89
CA LEU A 257 0.56 4.03 -1.45
C LEU A 257 1.90 3.98 -0.69
N ASN A 258 2.88 3.20 -1.17
CA ASN A 258 4.22 3.19 -0.57
C ASN A 258 4.85 4.58 -0.56
N ALA A 259 4.62 5.38 -1.62
CA ALA A 259 5.03 6.78 -1.66
C ALA A 259 4.38 7.62 -0.58
N MET A 260 3.06 7.52 -0.40
CA MET A 260 2.33 8.24 0.65
C MET A 260 2.82 7.84 2.05
N GLY A 261 3.05 6.55 2.29
CA GLY A 261 3.59 6.05 3.56
C GLY A 261 4.95 6.64 3.88
N LEU A 262 5.88 6.62 2.92
CA LEU A 262 7.22 7.18 3.11
C LEU A 262 7.22 8.71 3.24
N LEU A 263 6.33 9.42 2.53
CA LEU A 263 6.13 10.86 2.70
C LEU A 263 5.57 11.20 4.10
N SER A 264 4.61 10.43 4.61
CA SER A 264 4.10 10.57 5.99
C SER A 264 5.22 10.36 7.01
N LEU A 265 6.05 9.33 6.82
CA LEU A 265 7.22 9.09 7.66
C LEU A 265 8.22 10.25 7.62
N LEU A 266 8.44 10.85 6.44
CA LEU A 266 9.28 12.03 6.27
C LEU A 266 8.72 13.23 7.06
N VAL A 267 7.42 13.50 6.99
CA VAL A 267 6.78 14.57 7.76
C VAL A 267 6.93 14.32 9.26
N GLY A 268 6.74 13.07 9.70
CA GLY A 268 7.00 12.63 11.07
C GLY A 268 8.46 12.88 11.51
N MET A 269 9.43 12.52 10.68
CA MET A 269 10.85 12.80 10.93
C MET A 269 11.14 14.30 11.08
N PHE A 270 10.52 15.14 10.24
CA PHE A 270 10.69 16.59 10.35
C PHE A 270 10.09 17.17 11.63
N LEU A 271 8.92 16.67 12.05
CA LEU A 271 8.32 17.03 13.34
C LEU A 271 9.23 16.67 14.51
N ILE A 272 9.83 15.48 14.49
CA ILE A 272 10.79 15.04 15.51
C ILE A 272 12.04 15.92 15.47
N TYR A 273 12.62 16.14 14.29
CA TYR A 273 13.80 16.97 14.12
C TYR A 273 13.57 18.37 14.70
N ASN A 274 12.46 19.01 14.35
CA ASN A 274 12.10 20.34 14.83
C ASN A 274 11.92 20.34 16.36
N THR A 275 11.15 19.37 16.88
CA THR A 275 10.90 19.27 18.32
C THR A 275 12.19 19.03 19.11
N MET A 276 13.04 18.11 18.66
CA MET A 276 14.31 17.79 19.31
C MET A 276 15.30 18.96 19.24
N THR A 277 15.37 19.63 18.08
CA THR A 277 16.19 20.83 17.94
C THR A 277 15.73 21.91 18.91
N PHE A 278 14.42 22.11 19.03
CA PHE A 278 13.86 23.09 19.97
C PHE A 278 14.13 22.72 21.44
N LEU A 279 13.93 21.45 21.83
CA LEU A 279 14.25 20.94 23.16
C LEU A 279 15.73 21.13 23.49
N VAL A 280 16.63 20.85 22.55
CA VAL A 280 18.07 21.10 22.69
C VAL A 280 18.36 22.59 22.86
N ILE A 281 17.70 23.46 22.08
CA ILE A 281 17.84 24.92 22.18
C ILE A 281 17.40 25.46 23.54
N GLN A 282 16.30 24.94 24.10
CA GLN A 282 15.84 25.35 25.43
C GLN A 282 16.76 24.87 26.55
N ARG A 283 17.44 23.73 26.36
CA ARG A 283 18.33 23.12 27.36
C ARG A 283 19.78 23.57 27.25
N ARG A 284 20.12 24.47 26.31
CA ARG A 284 21.52 24.90 26.07
C ARG A 284 22.22 25.38 27.33
N ALA A 285 21.57 26.21 28.14
CA ALA A 285 22.13 26.71 29.40
C ALA A 285 22.43 25.57 30.38
N LEU A 286 21.49 24.64 30.56
CA LEU A 286 21.63 23.47 31.42
C LEU A 286 22.74 22.52 30.93
N ILE A 287 22.81 22.29 29.62
CA ILE A 287 23.88 21.48 28.99
C ILE A 287 25.24 22.17 29.22
N GLY A 288 25.30 23.50 29.07
CA GLY A 288 26.49 24.30 29.38
C GLY A 288 26.96 24.13 30.83
N SER A 289 26.04 24.24 31.80
CA SER A 289 26.33 24.04 33.22
C SER A 289 26.78 22.61 33.54
N LEU A 290 26.15 21.60 32.94
CA LEU A 290 26.58 20.20 33.11
C LEU A 290 27.98 19.97 32.55
N ARG A 291 28.31 20.59 31.42
CA ARG A 291 29.66 20.52 30.83
C ARG A 291 30.70 21.24 31.66
N SER A 292 30.37 22.35 32.31
CA SER A 292 31.31 23.02 33.22
C SER A 292 31.62 22.19 34.48
N ILE A 293 30.71 21.29 34.87
CA ILE A 293 30.89 20.37 36.01
C ILE A 293 31.57 19.06 35.57
N GLY A 294 31.92 18.90 34.28
CA GLY A 294 32.70 17.77 33.77
C GLY A 294 31.91 16.72 32.97
N ALA A 295 30.67 16.99 32.56
CA ALA A 295 29.94 16.08 31.67
C ALA A 295 30.61 15.99 30.28
N THR A 296 30.84 14.77 29.79
CA THR A 296 31.49 14.56 28.49
C THR A 296 30.52 14.74 27.32
N ARG A 297 31.05 15.03 26.11
CA ARG A 297 30.24 15.13 24.88
C ARG A 297 29.46 13.84 24.60
N GLN A 298 30.08 12.70 24.86
CA GLN A 298 29.48 11.38 24.66
C GLN A 298 28.33 11.12 25.63
N GLN A 299 28.44 11.57 26.89
CA GLN A 299 27.36 11.48 27.87
C GLN A 299 26.12 12.30 27.46
N ILE A 300 26.32 13.49 26.88
CA ILE A 300 25.22 14.33 26.38
C ILE A 300 24.58 13.71 25.14
N PHE A 301 25.40 13.21 24.21
CA PHE A 301 24.90 12.53 23.02
C PHE A 301 24.06 11.29 23.38
N GLN A 302 24.59 10.42 24.25
CA GLN A 302 23.88 9.23 24.73
C GLN A 302 22.59 9.59 25.46
N LEU A 303 22.57 10.69 26.22
CA LEU A 303 21.35 11.15 26.88
C LEU A 303 20.26 11.49 25.86
N ILE A 304 20.58 12.33 24.87
CA ILE A 304 19.60 12.78 23.86
C ILE A 304 19.12 11.59 23.01
N ILE A 305 20.03 10.72 22.59
CA ILE A 305 19.67 9.50 21.85
C ILE A 305 18.79 8.58 22.69
N SER A 306 19.07 8.44 23.99
CA SER A 306 18.23 7.62 24.88
C SER A 306 16.84 8.22 25.09
N GLU A 307 16.71 9.55 25.17
CA GLU A 307 15.40 10.24 25.22
C GLU A 307 14.60 9.99 23.94
N ALA A 308 15.26 10.15 22.79
CA ALA A 308 14.65 9.90 21.49
C ALA A 308 14.26 8.43 21.31
N LEU A 309 15.06 7.48 21.80
CA LEU A 309 14.75 6.05 21.74
C LEU A 309 13.48 5.71 22.53
N VAL A 310 13.30 6.29 23.72
CA VAL A 310 12.09 6.07 24.52
C VAL A 310 10.86 6.61 23.78
N LEU A 311 10.95 7.80 23.19
CA LEU A 311 9.87 8.37 22.39
C LEU A 311 9.60 7.55 21.12
N ALA A 312 10.65 7.03 20.48
CA ALA A 312 10.55 6.16 19.32
C ALA A 312 9.80 4.88 19.65
N ILE A 313 10.14 4.21 20.76
CA ILE A 313 9.47 2.98 21.19
C ILE A 313 7.98 3.23 21.44
N ILE A 314 7.64 4.29 22.19
CA ILE A 314 6.25 4.62 22.51
C ILE A 314 5.48 5.00 21.25
N GLY A 315 6.01 5.91 20.44
CA GLY A 315 5.36 6.36 19.20
C GLY A 315 5.23 5.24 18.16
N THR A 316 6.22 4.36 18.05
CA THR A 316 6.17 3.21 17.13
C THR A 316 5.15 2.18 17.59
N ALA A 317 5.08 1.88 18.89
CA ALA A 317 4.08 0.96 19.44
C ALA A 317 2.65 1.48 19.20
N LEU A 318 2.42 2.76 19.51
CA LEU A 318 1.14 3.42 19.22
C LEU A 318 0.85 3.48 17.71
N GLY A 319 1.88 3.72 16.90
CA GLY A 319 1.76 3.79 15.45
C GLY A 319 1.38 2.45 14.84
N ILE A 320 2.00 1.35 15.26
CA ILE A 320 1.63 0.00 14.81
C ILE A 320 0.19 -0.31 15.20
N LEU A 321 -0.20 -0.04 16.46
CA LEU A 321 -1.57 -0.25 16.93
C LEU A 321 -2.58 0.54 16.08
N LEU A 322 -2.31 1.83 15.88
CA LEU A 322 -3.18 2.71 15.08
C LEU A 322 -3.19 2.29 13.60
N GLY A 323 -2.07 1.83 13.05
CA GLY A 323 -1.96 1.33 11.68
C GLY A 323 -2.78 0.06 11.47
N ILE A 324 -2.78 -0.86 12.43
CA ILE A 324 -3.64 -2.05 12.41
C ILE A 324 -5.12 -1.64 12.44
N ILE A 325 -5.51 -0.74 13.34
CA ILE A 325 -6.89 -0.25 13.45
C ILE A 325 -7.33 0.43 12.15
N LEU A 326 -6.48 1.29 11.56
CA LEU A 326 -6.76 1.96 10.31
C LEU A 326 -6.86 0.98 9.14
N GLY A 327 -5.95 0.00 9.05
CA GLY A 327 -5.99 -1.05 8.03
C GLY A 327 -7.28 -1.87 8.10
N GLN A 328 -7.67 -2.30 9.30
CA GLN A 328 -8.93 -3.02 9.53
C GLN A 328 -10.15 -2.16 9.20
N SER A 329 -10.16 -0.90 9.63
CA SER A 329 -11.27 0.02 9.34
C SER A 329 -11.40 0.29 7.85
N LEU A 330 -10.29 0.43 7.13
CA LEU A 330 -10.30 0.67 5.68
C LEU A 330 -10.85 -0.57 4.95
N LEU A 331 -10.39 -1.77 5.33
CA LEU A 331 -10.97 -3.01 4.82
C LEU A 331 -12.46 -3.10 5.11
N HIS A 332 -12.90 -2.77 6.33
CA HIS A 332 -14.31 -2.78 6.67
C HIS A 332 -15.15 -1.79 5.85
N ILE A 333 -14.63 -0.59 5.57
CA ILE A 333 -15.32 0.40 4.71
C ILE A 333 -15.38 -0.07 3.26
N ILE A 334 -14.29 -0.63 2.74
CA ILE A 334 -14.22 -1.17 1.37
C ILE A 334 -15.18 -2.35 1.23
N SER A 335 -15.08 -3.35 2.12
CA SER A 335 -15.97 -4.49 2.16
C SER A 335 -17.42 -4.07 2.39
N GLY A 336 -17.69 -3.10 3.26
CA GLY A 336 -19.04 -2.58 3.51
C GLY A 336 -19.67 -1.87 2.32
N THR A 337 -18.88 -1.12 1.54
CA THR A 337 -19.35 -0.44 0.32
C THR A 337 -19.59 -1.43 -0.81
N ILE A 338 -18.70 -2.41 -0.96
CA ILE A 338 -18.87 -3.54 -1.88
C ILE A 338 -20.10 -4.37 -1.45
N ASN A 339 -20.32 -4.52 -0.14
CA ASN A 339 -21.45 -5.26 0.39
C ASN A 339 -22.80 -4.55 0.24
N ALA A 340 -22.81 -3.21 0.22
CA ALA A 340 -24.02 -2.42 0.01
C ALA A 340 -24.49 -2.41 -1.45
N PHE A 341 -23.59 -2.70 -2.41
CA PHE A 341 -23.91 -2.67 -3.84
C PHE A 341 -23.93 -4.04 -4.51
N PHE A 342 -23.15 -5.04 -4.08
CA PHE A 342 -23.08 -6.33 -4.79
C PHE A 342 -22.73 -7.60 -3.97
N PHE A 343 -22.30 -7.56 -2.69
CA PHE A 343 -21.76 -8.77 -2.00
C PHE A 343 -22.03 -8.90 -0.48
N ARG A 344 -21.74 -10.05 0.14
CA ARG A 344 -21.46 -10.19 1.58
C ARG A 344 -20.13 -10.93 1.71
N ILE A 345 -19.03 -10.20 1.62
CA ILE A 345 -17.70 -10.74 1.92
C ILE A 345 -17.52 -10.63 3.43
N GLU A 346 -17.48 -11.77 4.11
CA GLU A 346 -17.38 -11.86 5.57
C GLU A 346 -15.91 -11.97 5.98
N TYR A 347 -15.41 -10.93 6.65
CA TYR A 347 -14.13 -10.77 7.34
C TYR A 347 -12.95 -11.66 6.92
N SER A 348 -12.11 -11.17 5.99
CA SER A 348 -10.70 -11.59 5.93
C SER A 348 -10.01 -11.10 7.21
N THR A 349 -9.57 -12.03 8.05
CA THR A 349 -8.75 -11.70 9.21
C THR A 349 -7.37 -11.27 8.70
N LEU A 350 -6.96 -10.04 8.98
CA LEU A 350 -5.61 -9.57 8.66
C LEU A 350 -4.57 -10.51 9.29
N ILE A 351 -3.90 -11.31 8.47
CA ILE A 351 -2.77 -12.13 8.90
C ILE A 351 -1.59 -11.17 9.11
N LEU A 352 -1.34 -10.83 10.37
CA LEU A 352 -0.20 -10.01 10.75
C LEU A 352 1.08 -10.83 10.58
N SER A 353 1.80 -10.60 9.48
CA SER A 353 3.11 -11.21 9.29
C SER A 353 4.11 -10.60 10.28
N PRO A 354 4.89 -11.41 11.03
CA PRO A 354 5.95 -10.91 11.91
C PRO A 354 6.95 -9.99 11.18
N LEU A 355 7.13 -10.21 9.87
CA LEU A 355 8.00 -9.40 9.03
C LEU A 355 7.50 -7.95 8.88
N GLN A 356 6.18 -7.75 8.78
CA GLN A 356 5.58 -6.41 8.64
C GLN A 356 5.73 -5.62 9.94
N ILE A 357 5.51 -6.27 11.09
CA ILE A 357 5.74 -5.65 12.40
C ILE A 357 7.22 -5.29 12.55
N ALA A 358 8.13 -6.18 12.17
CA ALA A 358 9.57 -5.92 12.20
C ALA A 358 9.96 -4.73 11.29
N LYS A 359 9.39 -4.64 10.08
CA LYS A 359 9.60 -3.51 9.16
C LYS A 359 9.08 -2.20 9.75
N GLY A 360 7.88 -2.19 10.32
CA GLY A 360 7.30 -1.02 11.00
C GLY A 360 8.15 -0.55 12.20
N ILE A 361 8.67 -1.49 13.00
CA ILE A 361 9.60 -1.19 14.10
C ILE A 361 10.89 -0.58 13.58
N LEU A 362 11.49 -1.19 12.56
CA LEU A 362 12.75 -0.73 11.98
C LEU A 362 12.61 0.66 11.37
N LEU A 363 11.52 0.91 10.64
CA LEU A 363 11.24 2.22 10.07
C LEU A 363 10.95 3.27 11.14
N GLY A 364 10.11 2.97 12.14
CA GLY A 364 9.77 3.93 13.20
C GLY A 364 10.96 4.32 14.06
N ILE A 365 11.71 3.34 14.57
CA ILE A 365 12.90 3.58 15.40
C ILE A 365 14.04 4.15 14.56
N GLY A 366 14.30 3.57 13.38
CA GLY A 366 15.37 4.00 12.48
C GLY A 366 15.18 5.45 12.03
N ALA A 367 13.99 5.81 11.55
CA ALA A 367 13.65 7.16 11.12
C ALA A 367 13.80 8.18 12.27
N THR A 368 13.31 7.83 13.47
CA THR A 368 13.43 8.70 14.65
C THR A 368 14.89 8.95 15.01
N LEU A 369 15.70 7.90 15.06
CA LEU A 369 17.13 8.02 15.37
C LEU A 369 17.84 8.87 14.32
N LEU A 370 17.60 8.64 13.03
CA LEU A 370 18.15 9.44 11.93
C LEU A 370 17.78 10.93 12.07
N ALA A 371 16.52 11.24 12.38
CA ALA A 371 16.07 12.61 12.59
C ALA A 371 16.75 13.29 13.81
N VAL A 372 17.10 12.52 14.85
CA VAL A 372 17.73 13.04 16.08
C VAL A 372 19.25 13.18 15.95
N LEU A 373 19.91 12.49 15.03
CA LEU A 373 21.38 12.53 14.88
C LEU A 373 21.91 13.97 14.73
N ALA A 374 21.28 14.79 13.89
CA ALA A 374 21.68 16.17 13.66
C ALA A 374 21.57 17.04 14.94
N PRO A 375 20.39 17.15 15.60
CA PRO A 375 20.27 17.96 16.82
C PRO A 375 21.08 17.39 18.00
N ALA A 376 21.21 16.07 18.11
CA ALA A 376 22.05 15.44 19.12
C ALA A 376 23.53 15.82 18.93
N TRP A 377 24.02 15.78 17.69
CA TRP A 377 25.39 16.20 17.40
C TRP A 377 25.60 17.69 17.67
N GLU A 378 24.65 18.54 17.28
CA GLU A 378 24.73 19.97 17.53
C GLU A 378 24.79 20.29 19.04
N ALA A 379 24.03 19.57 19.87
CA ALA A 379 24.09 19.68 21.32
C ALA A 379 25.50 19.41 21.89
N THR A 380 26.24 18.45 21.32
CA THR A 380 27.60 18.12 21.78
C THR A 380 28.64 19.18 21.45
N ARG A 381 28.37 20.07 20.48
CA ARG A 381 29.31 21.08 20.01
C ARG A 381 29.19 22.42 20.74
N GLN A 382 28.20 22.58 21.60
CA GLN A 382 28.01 23.83 22.33
C GLN A 382 29.06 23.98 23.43
N SER A 383 29.89 25.02 23.31
CA SER A 383 30.92 25.33 24.31
C SER A 383 30.30 26.04 25.54
N PRO A 384 30.82 25.79 26.76
CA PRO A 384 30.36 26.46 27.98
C PRO A 384 30.48 27.99 27.95
N GLN A 385 31.32 28.54 27.07
CA GLN A 385 31.64 29.98 27.04
C GLN A 385 30.71 30.79 26.12
N HIS A 386 30.00 30.15 25.19
CA HIS A 386 29.05 30.85 24.30
C HIS A 386 27.74 31.28 24.99
N ALA A 387 27.48 30.81 26.20
CA ALA A 387 26.32 31.22 26.99
C ALA A 387 26.47 32.64 27.60
N LEU A 388 27.68 33.21 27.65
CA LEU A 388 27.96 34.46 28.35
C LEU A 388 28.38 35.65 27.45
N LEU A 389 28.77 35.42 26.19
CA LEU A 389 29.21 36.50 25.28
C LEU A 389 28.34 36.56 24.02
N ARG A 390 27.40 37.50 24.02
CA ARG A 390 26.33 37.69 23.02
C ARG A 390 26.81 38.15 21.63
N SER A 391 28.11 38.40 21.39
CA SER A 391 28.59 39.15 20.22
C SER A 391 29.46 38.42 19.18
N GLN A 392 29.71 37.10 19.28
CA GLN A 392 30.61 36.41 18.33
C GLN A 392 29.94 35.47 17.31
N LEU A 393 28.64 35.62 17.04
CA LEU A 393 27.95 34.79 16.05
C LEU A 393 28.28 35.15 14.58
N GLU A 394 28.84 36.32 14.27
CA GLU A 394 29.01 36.75 12.87
C GLU A 394 30.08 35.99 12.06
N SER A 395 31.14 35.47 12.68
CA SER A 395 32.25 34.82 11.95
C SER A 395 32.04 33.33 11.70
N GLY A 396 31.36 32.62 12.62
CA GLY A 396 31.06 31.19 12.49
C GLY A 396 29.89 30.90 11.55
N VAL A 397 28.87 31.76 11.55
CA VAL A 397 27.64 31.58 10.75
C VAL A 397 27.96 31.55 9.24
N ARG A 398 28.89 32.39 8.76
CA ARG A 398 29.23 32.43 7.33
C ARG A 398 29.94 31.16 6.83
N ARG A 399 30.78 30.53 7.66
CA ARG A 399 31.46 29.25 7.33
C ARG A 399 30.49 28.07 7.43
N LEU A 400 29.62 28.05 8.46
CA LEU A 400 28.56 27.06 8.61
C LEU A 400 27.54 27.14 7.45
N MET A 401 27.15 28.34 7.04
CA MET A 401 26.30 28.56 5.86
C MET A 401 26.92 28.01 4.59
N ARG A 402 28.23 28.23 4.36
CA ARG A 402 28.90 27.70 3.17
C ARG A 402 28.90 26.16 3.14
N SER A 403 29.13 25.51 4.28
CA SER A 403 29.01 24.05 4.39
C SER A 403 27.58 23.55 4.21
N VAL A 404 26.58 24.23 4.78
CA VAL A 404 25.15 23.86 4.62
C VAL A 404 24.73 23.97 3.16
N ILE A 405 25.17 25.02 2.46
CA ILE A 405 24.91 25.19 1.01
C ILE A 405 25.55 24.06 0.20
N MET A 406 26.81 23.69 0.49
CA MET A 406 27.46 22.59 -0.24
C MET A 406 26.77 21.25 0.00
N VAL A 407 26.35 20.98 1.24
CA VAL A 407 25.61 19.75 1.57
C VAL A 407 24.24 19.75 0.90
N ALA A 408 23.51 20.87 0.93
CA ALA A 408 22.21 21.00 0.25
C ALA A 408 22.35 20.78 -1.27
N LEU A 409 23.35 21.41 -1.91
CA LEU A 409 23.62 21.23 -3.34
C LEU A 409 24.01 19.79 -3.67
N LEU A 410 24.78 19.11 -2.81
CA LEU A 410 25.12 17.70 -2.99
C LEU A 410 23.86 16.82 -2.96
N PHE A 411 22.94 17.04 -2.01
CA PHE A 411 21.68 16.31 -1.95
C PHE A 411 20.80 16.55 -3.19
N ILE A 412 20.70 17.80 -3.65
CA ILE A 412 19.94 18.14 -4.87
C ILE A 412 20.58 17.51 -6.11
N LEU A 413 21.91 17.57 -6.24
CA LEU A 413 22.62 16.98 -7.37
C LEU A 413 22.48 15.45 -7.38
N CYS A 414 22.64 14.82 -6.22
CA CYS A 414 22.45 13.37 -6.07
C CYS A 414 21.01 12.95 -6.38
N SER A 415 20.03 13.73 -5.91
CA SER A 415 18.62 13.53 -6.27
C SER A 415 18.41 13.61 -7.78
N PHE A 416 18.92 14.66 -8.44
CA PHE A 416 18.77 14.82 -9.88
C PHE A 416 19.43 13.68 -10.67
N MET A 417 20.60 13.21 -10.20
CA MET A 417 21.31 12.08 -10.81
C MET A 417 20.54 10.77 -10.63
N LEU A 418 19.92 10.55 -9.46
CA LEU A 418 19.03 9.41 -9.21
C LEU A 418 17.77 9.46 -10.07
N ILE A 419 17.17 10.64 -10.28
CA ILE A 419 15.99 10.79 -11.17
C ILE A 419 16.33 10.34 -12.59
N LEU A 420 17.51 10.74 -13.10
CA LEU A 420 17.97 10.36 -14.44
C LEU A 420 18.25 8.85 -14.57
N LEU A 421 18.78 8.23 -13.51
CA LEU A 421 19.03 6.79 -13.45
C LEU A 421 17.77 5.96 -13.18
N SER A 422 16.71 6.59 -12.66
CA SER A 422 15.55 5.89 -12.12
C SER A 422 14.84 5.06 -13.19
N GLY A 423 14.74 5.55 -14.43
CA GLY A 423 13.98 4.86 -15.48
C GLY A 423 12.58 4.50 -15.00
N THR A 424 12.26 3.20 -14.96
CA THR A 424 11.01 2.62 -14.45
C THR A 424 11.06 2.19 -12.97
N ASN A 425 12.22 2.29 -12.31
CA ASN A 425 12.40 1.84 -10.91
C ASN A 425 11.85 2.87 -9.93
N VAL A 426 10.73 2.55 -9.30
CA VAL A 426 10.05 3.46 -8.37
C VAL A 426 10.80 3.66 -7.06
N SER A 427 11.43 2.62 -6.52
CA SER A 427 12.18 2.76 -5.25
C SER A 427 13.26 3.83 -5.35
N LEU A 428 13.91 3.94 -6.51
CA LEU A 428 14.91 4.96 -6.79
C LEU A 428 14.29 6.36 -6.93
N SER A 429 13.15 6.49 -7.60
CA SER A 429 12.46 7.78 -7.74
C SER A 429 12.02 8.30 -6.38
N LEU A 430 11.60 7.41 -5.48
CA LEU A 430 11.18 7.76 -4.14
C LEU A 430 12.33 8.23 -3.24
N ILE A 431 13.46 7.52 -3.29
CA ILE A 431 14.70 7.95 -2.63
C ILE A 431 15.13 9.32 -3.20
N SER A 432 14.99 9.53 -4.50
CA SER A 432 15.34 10.81 -5.11
C SER A 432 14.47 11.96 -4.61
N ILE A 433 13.14 11.76 -4.45
CA ILE A 433 12.22 12.77 -3.91
C ILE A 433 12.58 13.08 -2.45
N PHE A 434 12.93 12.06 -1.67
CA PHE A 434 13.38 12.22 -0.29
C PHE A 434 14.63 13.11 -0.22
N LEU A 435 15.65 12.80 -1.03
CA LEU A 435 16.88 13.58 -1.11
C LEU A 435 16.61 15.01 -1.61
N LEU A 436 15.67 15.17 -2.55
CA LEU A 436 15.27 16.47 -3.08
C LEU A 436 14.65 17.36 -2.00
N LEU A 437 13.64 16.84 -1.29
CA LEU A 437 12.95 17.55 -0.21
C LEU A 437 13.93 17.94 0.90
N PHE A 438 14.81 17.02 1.28
CA PHE A 438 15.83 17.28 2.30
C PHE A 438 16.83 18.35 1.83
N GLY A 439 17.29 18.27 0.58
CA GLY A 439 18.17 19.26 -0.03
C GLY A 439 17.56 20.67 -0.04
N PHE A 440 16.30 20.79 -0.46
CA PHE A 440 15.59 22.07 -0.43
C PHE A 440 15.36 22.59 1.00
N ALA A 441 15.05 21.70 1.95
CA ALA A 441 14.86 22.08 3.35
C ALA A 441 16.12 22.67 3.98
N LEU A 442 17.30 22.11 3.65
CA LEU A 442 18.58 22.68 4.08
C LEU A 442 18.88 24.04 3.41
N LEU A 443 18.35 24.26 2.20
CA LEU A 443 18.52 25.51 1.46
C LEU A 443 17.59 26.61 1.98
N THR A 444 16.47 26.27 2.62
CA THR A 444 15.44 27.23 3.07
C THR A 444 15.99 28.39 3.93
N PRO A 445 16.85 28.18 4.96
CA PRO A 445 17.40 29.28 5.75
C PRO A 445 18.26 30.24 4.92
N VAL A 446 18.97 29.73 3.90
CA VAL A 446 19.81 30.51 3.00
C VAL A 446 18.96 31.35 2.05
N VAL A 447 17.93 30.73 1.45
CA VAL A 447 16.95 31.44 0.61
C VAL A 447 16.26 32.53 1.41
N THR A 448 15.86 32.24 2.65
CA THR A 448 15.22 33.21 3.55
C THR A 448 16.16 34.39 3.81
N LEU A 449 17.44 34.16 4.09
CA LEU A 449 18.41 35.25 4.26
C LEU A 449 18.61 36.08 3.00
N LEU A 450 18.69 35.42 1.84
CA LEU A 450 18.83 36.10 0.55
C LEU A 450 17.61 36.96 0.26
N LEU A 451 16.41 36.43 0.47
CA LEU A 451 15.15 37.13 0.32
C LEU A 451 15.05 38.31 1.28
N MET A 452 15.37 38.12 2.57
CA MET A 452 15.37 39.20 3.57
C MET A 452 16.43 40.27 3.25
N THR A 453 17.55 39.91 2.63
CA THR A 453 18.58 40.87 2.19
C THR A 453 18.15 41.65 0.97
N PHE A 454 17.47 40.99 0.03
CA PHE A 454 16.82 41.64 -1.09
C PHE A 454 15.73 42.61 -0.61
N LEU A 455 14.88 42.17 0.32
CA LEU A 455 13.81 42.97 0.92
C LEU A 455 14.36 44.18 1.69
N GLU A 456 15.44 44.03 2.46
CA GLU A 456 16.10 45.15 3.14
C GLU A 456 16.64 46.17 2.13
N ARG A 457 17.17 45.71 0.98
CA ARG A 457 17.69 46.58 -0.08
C ARG A 457 16.58 47.33 -0.81
N THR A 458 15.44 46.69 -1.07
CA THR A 458 14.30 47.32 -1.75
C THR A 458 13.53 48.26 -0.83
N LEU A 459 13.20 47.85 0.40
CA LEU A 459 12.59 48.74 1.40
C LEU A 459 13.53 49.87 1.79
N GLY A 460 14.85 49.66 1.72
CA GLY A 460 15.84 50.68 1.99
C GLY A 460 15.76 51.90 1.07
N ARG A 461 15.17 51.75 -0.12
CA ARG A 461 14.93 52.84 -1.08
C ARG A 461 13.64 53.63 -0.81
N PHE A 462 12.67 53.06 -0.11
CA PHE A 462 11.31 53.62 -0.02
C PHE A 462 10.78 53.84 1.41
N SER A 463 11.37 53.25 2.47
CA SER A 463 10.73 53.22 3.80
C SER A 463 11.63 53.55 5.01
N SER A 464 10.98 54.09 6.05
CA SER A 464 11.50 54.50 7.37
C SER A 464 12.13 53.34 8.16
N ILE A 465 12.96 53.69 9.15
CA ILE A 465 13.64 52.78 10.11
C ILE A 465 12.70 51.72 10.70
N VAL A 466 11.42 52.05 10.89
CA VAL A 466 10.39 51.15 11.44
C VAL A 466 10.16 49.93 10.54
N ALA A 467 10.23 50.06 9.22
CA ALA A 467 10.01 48.94 8.30
C ALA A 467 11.23 48.01 8.14
N ARG A 468 12.43 48.48 8.53
CA ARG A 468 13.66 47.67 8.50
C ARG A 468 13.83 46.79 9.73
N LEU A 469 13.20 47.15 10.85
CA LEU A 469 13.27 46.44 12.12
C LEU A 469 12.83 44.97 12.02
N PRO A 470 11.66 44.63 11.45
CA PRO A 470 11.22 43.24 11.32
C PRO A 470 12.19 42.38 10.48
N VAL A 471 12.67 42.91 9.36
CA VAL A 471 13.60 42.21 8.46
C VAL A 471 14.92 41.88 9.16
N ARG A 472 15.44 42.82 9.97
CA ARG A 472 16.65 42.59 10.77
C ARG A 472 16.42 41.60 11.92
N MET A 473 15.25 41.62 12.55
CA MET A 473 14.88 40.64 13.58
C MET A 473 14.85 39.22 13.02
N VAL A 474 14.26 39.02 11.83
CA VAL A 474 14.24 37.70 11.16
C VAL A 474 15.64 37.20 10.82
N LYS A 475 16.53 38.08 10.34
CA LYS A 475 17.94 37.73 10.10
C LYS A 475 18.68 37.36 11.39
N ALA A 476 18.41 38.06 12.49
CA ALA A 476 19.04 37.78 13.78
C ALA A 476 18.59 36.43 14.37
N GLU A 477 17.34 36.03 14.14
CA GLU A 477 16.79 34.75 14.62
C GLU A 477 16.81 33.61 13.58
N ILE A 478 17.60 33.73 12.50
CA ILE A 478 17.57 32.76 11.38
C ILE A 478 17.75 31.30 11.79
N SER A 479 18.53 31.05 12.85
CA SER A 479 18.72 29.70 13.41
C SER A 479 17.42 29.04 13.89
N ARG A 480 16.41 29.83 14.26
CA ARG A 480 15.11 29.38 14.73
C ARG A 480 14.03 29.55 13.66
N THR A 481 13.96 30.73 13.03
CA THR A 481 12.95 31.01 12.00
C THR A 481 13.19 30.19 10.73
N GLY A 482 14.44 29.94 10.34
CA GLY A 482 14.77 29.14 9.17
C GLY A 482 14.29 27.69 9.27
N ILE A 483 14.40 27.06 10.44
CA ILE A 483 13.93 25.68 10.67
C ILE A 483 12.40 25.61 10.61
N ALA A 484 11.72 26.61 11.21
CA ALA A 484 10.26 26.69 11.14
C ALA A 484 9.76 26.87 9.70
N ILE A 485 10.41 27.75 8.92
CA ILE A 485 10.07 27.96 7.51
C ILE A 485 10.35 26.71 6.68
N ALA A 486 11.47 26.00 6.91
CA ALA A 486 11.77 24.73 6.25
C ALA A 486 10.71 23.67 6.54
N THR A 487 10.26 23.58 7.79
CA THR A 487 9.19 22.64 8.20
C THR A 487 7.88 22.96 7.48
N LEU A 488 7.49 24.24 7.43
CA LEU A 488 6.28 24.68 6.73
C LEU A 488 6.38 24.42 5.22
N MET A 489 7.53 24.72 4.61
CA MET A 489 7.79 24.47 3.20
C MET A 489 7.61 22.99 2.87
N ILE A 490 8.19 22.09 3.66
CA ILE A 490 8.05 20.64 3.46
C ILE A 490 6.61 20.20 3.61
N ALA A 491 5.91 20.66 4.65
CA ALA A 491 4.51 20.29 4.86
C ALA A 491 3.64 20.69 3.66
N VAL A 492 3.81 21.91 3.15
CA VAL A 492 3.07 22.40 1.97
C VAL A 492 3.48 21.64 0.70
N SER A 493 4.78 21.43 0.48
CA SER A 493 5.27 20.68 -0.69
C SER A 493 4.77 19.24 -0.70
N VAL A 494 4.77 18.57 0.45
CA VAL A 494 4.28 17.19 0.58
C VAL A 494 2.77 17.14 0.36
N SER A 495 2.00 18.10 0.91
CA SER A 495 0.55 18.17 0.68
C SER A 495 0.22 18.35 -0.80
N ILE A 496 0.83 19.33 -1.45
CA ILE A 496 0.62 19.58 -2.89
C ILE A 496 1.05 18.39 -3.73
N GLY A 497 2.20 17.79 -3.41
CA GLY A 497 2.70 16.59 -4.11
C GLY A 497 1.74 15.40 -3.97
N MET A 498 1.18 15.20 -2.78
CA MET A 498 0.20 14.14 -2.51
C MET A 498 -1.11 14.39 -3.25
N ASP A 499 -1.62 15.63 -3.26
CA ASP A 499 -2.85 15.99 -3.97
C ASP A 499 -2.72 15.76 -5.49
N ILE A 500 -1.60 16.17 -6.09
CA ILE A 500 -1.31 15.94 -7.51
C ILE A 500 -1.25 14.43 -7.80
N MET A 501 -0.60 13.67 -6.93
CA MET A 501 -0.44 12.23 -7.07
C MET A 501 -1.78 11.48 -6.97
N ILE A 502 -2.64 11.84 -6.00
CA ILE A 502 -4.00 11.31 -5.86
C ILE A 502 -4.83 11.68 -7.11
N GLY A 503 -4.76 12.93 -7.53
CA GLY A 503 -5.48 13.42 -8.72
C GLY A 503 -5.08 12.68 -9.99
N SER A 504 -3.77 12.48 -10.21
CA SER A 504 -3.25 11.73 -11.36
C SER A 504 -3.73 10.28 -11.35
N PHE A 505 -3.68 9.61 -10.20
CA PHE A 505 -4.16 8.22 -10.09
C PHE A 505 -5.66 8.12 -10.40
N ARG A 506 -6.47 9.02 -9.82
CA ARG A 506 -7.92 9.07 -10.07
C ARG A 506 -8.21 9.27 -11.55
N LEU A 507 -7.46 10.14 -12.24
CA LEU A 507 -7.59 10.36 -13.67
C LEU A 507 -7.30 9.08 -14.45
N THR A 508 -6.16 8.42 -14.19
CA THR A 508 -5.78 7.17 -14.87
C THR A 508 -6.79 6.05 -14.65
N VAL A 509 -7.32 5.88 -13.44
CA VAL A 509 -8.39 4.89 -13.18
C VAL A 509 -9.67 5.25 -13.91
N SER A 510 -10.05 6.53 -13.96
CA SER A 510 -11.24 6.96 -14.68
C SER A 510 -11.14 6.75 -16.20
N GLU A 511 -9.96 6.98 -16.78
CA GLU A 511 -9.70 6.72 -18.20
C GLU A 511 -9.73 5.22 -18.49
N TRP A 512 -9.15 4.39 -17.60
CA TRP A 512 -9.18 2.93 -17.73
C TRP A 512 -10.61 2.36 -17.67
N LEU A 513 -11.44 2.85 -16.73
CA LEU A 513 -12.85 2.45 -16.63
C LEU A 513 -13.70 2.86 -17.84
N GLN A 514 -13.26 3.83 -18.63
CA GLN A 514 -13.95 4.24 -19.86
C GLN A 514 -13.44 3.48 -21.10
N THR A 515 -12.25 2.89 -21.03
CA THR A 515 -11.61 2.17 -22.14
C THR A 515 -11.66 0.66 -22.01
N SER A 516 -11.97 0.15 -20.82
CA SER A 516 -12.31 -1.26 -20.53
C SER A 516 -13.82 -1.44 -20.56
#